data_AF-A0A7U6KLA6-F1
#
_entry.id   AF-A0A7U6KLA6-F1
#
_cell.length_a   1.000
_cell.length_b   1.000
_cell.length_c   1.000
_cell.angle_alpha   90.00
_cell.angle_beta   90.00
_cell.angle_gamma   90.00
#
_symmetry.space_group_name_H-M   'P 1'
#
loop_
_entity.id
_entity.type
_entity.pdbx_description
1 polymer ?
#
loop_
_entity_poly.entity_id
_entity_poly.type
_entity_poly.pdbx_seq_one_letter_code
_entity_poly.pdbx_strand_id
1 'polypeptide(L)'
;MPNLNSYERSNCDQSGFTLIELMISLVIGLIVSAAVIQIYVISVKTSSVQSSGSELQDASVFGLQQLEKKVRLANLGNPINRIDGTTAKGGIVLTGSNLGVATTPYTDTGYLTRRAGDPTSGTNGWTGISNTTVPSDQLTIQYTNITGSPFSDCEGSAVEVNDIAIERYFCDLLRMIAVVALLKT
;
A
#
# COMPACT_ATOMS: atom_id res chain seq x y z
N MET A 1 -47.84 16.12 -80.51
CA MET A 1 -48.18 15.80 -79.11
C MET A 1 -48.74 14.38 -79.06
N PRO A 2 -48.61 13.64 -77.95
CA PRO A 2 -47.44 13.01 -77.32
C PRO A 2 -47.52 11.46 -77.50
N ASN A 3 -46.61 10.57 -77.08
CA ASN A 3 -46.20 10.19 -75.71
C ASN A 3 -45.28 8.93 -75.91
N LEU A 4 -43.95 8.98 -75.73
CA LEU A 4 -43.12 8.87 -74.51
C LEU A 4 -43.39 7.66 -73.57
N ASN A 5 -42.49 6.68 -73.63
CA ASN A 5 -41.97 5.85 -72.52
C ASN A 5 -42.19 4.34 -72.65
N SER A 6 -41.25 3.69 -73.33
CA SER A 6 -40.87 2.31 -73.03
C SER A 6 -39.84 2.33 -71.89
N TYR A 7 -40.31 2.24 -70.64
CA TYR A 7 -39.45 2.00 -69.49
C TYR A 7 -39.36 0.48 -69.31
N GLU A 8 -38.28 -0.15 -69.79
CA GLU A 8 -37.99 -1.54 -69.42
C GLU A 8 -37.64 -1.56 -67.92
N ARG A 9 -38.56 -2.08 -67.10
CA ARG A 9 -38.25 -2.40 -65.72
C ARG A 9 -37.40 -3.67 -65.71
N SER A 10 -36.11 -3.54 -65.41
CA SER A 10 -35.34 -4.63 -64.84
C SER A 10 -35.93 -4.97 -63.47
N ASN A 11 -36.71 -6.04 -63.41
CA ASN A 11 -37.24 -6.56 -62.17
C ASN A 11 -36.07 -7.20 -61.41
N CYS A 12 -35.53 -6.48 -60.44
CA CYS A 12 -34.65 -7.07 -59.42
C CYS A 12 -35.51 -8.01 -58.59
N ASP A 13 -35.34 -9.32 -58.78
CA ASP A 13 -35.99 -10.32 -57.93
C ASP A 13 -35.51 -10.13 -56.50
N GLN A 14 -36.40 -9.61 -55.66
CA GLN A 14 -36.21 -9.56 -54.22
C GLN A 14 -36.32 -10.99 -53.68
N SER A 15 -35.17 -11.66 -53.55
CA SER A 15 -35.07 -12.91 -52.81
C SER A 15 -35.21 -12.61 -51.31
N GLY A 16 -36.37 -12.94 -50.74
CA GLY A 16 -36.63 -12.83 -49.31
C GLY A 16 -35.91 -13.93 -48.54
N PHE A 17 -35.39 -13.60 -47.35
CA PHE A 17 -34.77 -14.58 -46.45
C PHE A 17 -35.80 -15.59 -45.93
N THR A 18 -35.38 -16.83 -45.78
CA THR A 18 -36.21 -17.85 -45.14
C THR A 18 -36.28 -17.62 -43.62
N LEU A 19 -37.40 -18.01 -42.99
CA LEU A 19 -37.58 -17.85 -41.54
C LEU A 19 -36.49 -18.62 -40.75
N ILE A 20 -36.03 -19.76 -41.28
CA ILE A 20 -34.97 -20.56 -40.67
C ILE A 20 -33.59 -19.88 -40.72
N GLU A 21 -33.24 -19.21 -41.82
CA GLU A 21 -32.00 -18.43 -41.90
C GLU A 21 -31.98 -17.28 -40.88
N LEU A 22 -33.13 -16.65 -40.66
CA LEU A 22 -33.25 -15.58 -39.67
C LEU A 22 -33.10 -16.11 -38.24
N MET A 23 -33.69 -17.27 -37.93
CA MET A 23 -33.53 -17.91 -36.62
C MET A 23 -32.07 -18.31 -36.36
N ILE A 24 -31.39 -18.89 -37.37
CA ILE A 24 -29.98 -19.28 -37.25
C ILE A 24 -29.10 -18.04 -37.05
N SER A 25 -29.32 -16.98 -37.82
CA SER A 25 -28.55 -15.73 -37.72
C SER A 25 -28.69 -15.08 -36.34
N LEU A 26 -29.91 -15.06 -35.78
CA LEU A 26 -30.17 -14.49 -34.45
C LEU A 26 -29.53 -15.32 -33.34
N VAL A 27 -29.60 -16.66 -33.43
CA VAL A 27 -28.96 -17.54 -32.44
C VAL A 27 -27.44 -17.40 -32.47
N ILE A 28 -26.83 -17.37 -33.65
CA ILE A 28 -25.37 -17.20 -33.79
C ILE A 28 -24.93 -15.83 -33.26
N GLY A 29 -25.66 -14.76 -33.59
CA GLY A 29 -25.38 -13.41 -33.07
C GLY A 29 -25.43 -13.32 -31.54
N LEU A 30 -26.39 -14.02 -30.91
CA LEU A 30 -26.51 -14.11 -29.46
C LEU A 30 -25.33 -14.85 -28.81
N ILE A 31 -24.89 -15.97 -29.40
CA ILE A 31 -23.74 -16.75 -28.89
C ILE A 31 -22.45 -15.93 -28.96
N VAL A 32 -22.19 -15.28 -30.10
CA VAL A 32 -20.97 -14.48 -30.28
C VAL A 32 -20.96 -13.27 -29.33
N SER A 33 -22.10 -12.59 -29.17
CA SER A 33 -22.22 -11.47 -28.23
C SER A 33 -21.89 -11.89 -26.80
N ALA A 34 -22.41 -13.04 -26.34
CA ALA A 34 -22.13 -13.56 -25.01
C ALA A 34 -20.64 -13.90 -24.81
N ALA A 35 -19.98 -14.50 -25.81
CA ALA A 35 -18.56 -14.82 -25.75
C ALA A 35 -17.68 -13.56 -25.68
N VAL A 36 -17.99 -12.53 -26.49
CA VAL A 36 -17.26 -11.26 -26.48
C VAL A 36 -17.39 -10.54 -25.14
N ILE A 37 -18.57 -10.53 -24.53
CA ILE A 37 -18.78 -9.94 -23.19
C ILE A 37 -17.91 -10.64 -22.15
N GLN A 38 -17.81 -11.97 -22.18
CA GLN A 38 -16.94 -12.70 -21.25
C GLN A 38 -15.47 -12.31 -21.41
N ILE A 39 -14.98 -12.22 -22.65
CA ILE A 39 -13.61 -11.79 -22.93
C ILE A 39 -13.38 -10.36 -22.42
N TYR A 40 -14.33 -9.47 -22.63
CA TYR A 40 -14.24 -8.10 -22.11
C TYR A 40 -14.15 -8.07 -20.58
N VAL A 41 -14.99 -8.84 -19.88
CA VAL A 41 -14.94 -8.95 -18.41
C VAL A 41 -13.59 -9.50 -17.93
N ILE A 42 -13.06 -10.52 -18.62
CA ILE A 42 -11.74 -11.08 -18.29
C ILE A 42 -10.63 -10.05 -18.51
N SER A 43 -10.69 -9.27 -19.60
CA SER A 43 -9.73 -8.22 -19.91
C SER A 43 -9.74 -7.13 -18.83
N VAL A 44 -10.92 -6.64 -18.43
CA VAL A 44 -11.06 -5.64 -17.37
C VAL A 44 -10.54 -6.17 -16.02
N LYS A 45 -10.87 -7.41 -15.66
CA LYS A 45 -10.35 -8.04 -14.43
C LYS A 45 -8.84 -8.19 -14.46
N THR A 46 -8.30 -8.67 -15.58
CA THR A 46 -6.84 -8.82 -15.76
C THR A 46 -6.14 -7.48 -15.65
N SER A 47 -6.67 -6.43 -16.27
CA SER A 47 -6.12 -5.08 -16.18
C SER A 47 -6.14 -4.55 -14.74
N SER A 48 -7.22 -4.77 -14.00
CA SER A 48 -7.32 -4.38 -12.59
C SER A 48 -6.31 -5.13 -11.71
N VAL A 49 -6.13 -6.44 -11.92
CA VAL A 49 -5.13 -7.25 -11.21
C VAL A 49 -3.71 -6.81 -11.55
N GLN A 50 -3.44 -6.51 -12.82
CA GLN A 50 -2.14 -5.99 -13.26
C GLN A 50 -1.84 -4.63 -12.63
N SER A 51 -2.81 -3.71 -12.60
CA SER A 51 -2.66 -2.41 -11.91
C SER A 51 -2.36 -2.59 -10.43
N SER A 52 -3.13 -3.43 -9.74
CA SER A 52 -2.94 -3.72 -8.31
C SER A 52 -1.58 -4.38 -8.04
N GLY A 53 -1.11 -5.25 -8.95
CA GLY A 53 0.21 -5.88 -8.87
C GLY A 53 1.35 -4.88 -9.02
N SER A 54 1.24 -3.94 -9.97
CA SER A 54 2.22 -2.87 -10.15
C SER A 54 2.27 -1.93 -8.95
N GLU A 55 1.10 -1.50 -8.45
CA GLU A 55 1.01 -0.65 -7.25
C GLU A 55 1.67 -1.30 -6.02
N LEU A 56 1.49 -2.62 -5.85
CA LEU A 56 2.15 -3.37 -4.77
C LEU A 56 3.66 -3.44 -4.93
N GLN A 57 4.16 -3.63 -6.16
CA GLN A 57 5.60 -3.66 -6.44
C GLN A 57 6.22 -2.29 -6.18
N ASP A 58 5.60 -1.23 -6.69
CA ASP A 58 6.06 0.14 -6.47
C ASP A 58 6.08 0.46 -4.97
N ALA A 59 4.99 0.19 -4.24
CA ALA A 59 4.90 0.43 -2.80
C ALA A 59 5.97 -0.36 -2.02
N SER A 60 6.30 -1.58 -2.45
CA SER A 60 7.33 -2.40 -1.81
C SER A 60 8.74 -1.87 -2.10
N VAL A 61 9.03 -1.50 -3.34
CA VAL A 61 10.34 -0.97 -3.76
C VAL A 61 10.61 0.36 -3.05
N PHE A 62 9.66 1.29 -3.09
CA PHE A 62 9.82 2.59 -2.42
C PHE A 62 9.84 2.43 -0.89
N GLY A 63 8.95 1.62 -0.32
CA GLY A 63 8.84 1.43 1.13
C GLY A 63 10.11 0.82 1.74
N LEU A 64 10.67 -0.22 1.11
CA LEU A 64 11.88 -0.88 1.63
C LEU A 64 13.13 -0.02 1.52
N GLN A 65 13.30 0.74 0.44
CA GLN A 65 14.45 1.64 0.29
C GLN A 65 14.46 2.72 1.37
N GLN A 66 13.28 3.28 1.69
CA GLN A 66 13.14 4.26 2.76
C GLN A 66 13.44 3.63 4.13
N LEU A 67 12.92 2.43 4.39
CA LEU A 67 13.20 1.71 5.63
C LEU A 67 14.68 1.36 5.77
N GLU A 68 15.35 0.88 4.71
CA GLU A 68 16.78 0.57 4.73
C GLU A 68 17.61 1.78 5.15
N LYS A 69 17.33 2.95 4.56
CA LYS A 69 18.02 4.19 4.91
C LYS A 69 17.90 4.50 6.41
N LYS A 70 16.71 4.30 6.99
CA LYS A 70 16.44 4.60 8.40
C LYS A 70 17.04 3.55 9.33
N VAL A 71 17.02 2.28 8.94
CA VAL A 71 17.72 1.19 9.65
C VAL A 71 19.23 1.41 9.66
N ARG A 72 19.83 1.95 8.59
CA ARG A 72 21.26 2.34 8.61
C ARG A 72 21.58 3.47 9.58
N LEU A 73 20.60 4.30 9.92
CA LEU A 73 20.73 5.34 10.95
C LEU A 73 20.40 4.82 12.37
N ALA A 74 19.87 3.60 12.49
CA ALA A 74 19.61 2.98 13.77
C ALA A 74 20.93 2.76 14.52
N ASN A 75 20.95 3.11 15.81
CA ASN A 75 22.16 3.04 16.67
C ASN A 75 23.33 3.93 16.22
N LEU A 76 23.13 4.81 15.23
CA LEU A 76 24.16 5.74 14.78
C LEU A 76 24.49 6.74 15.91
N GLY A 77 25.77 6.83 16.28
CA GLY A 77 26.23 7.69 17.38
C GLY A 77 26.14 7.07 18.77
N ASN A 78 25.72 5.80 18.89
CA ASN A 78 25.75 5.08 20.16
C ASN A 78 27.13 4.41 20.36
N PRO A 79 27.78 4.56 21.53
CA PRO A 79 29.04 3.88 21.81
C PRO A 79 28.91 2.36 21.99
N ILE A 80 27.67 1.83 22.08
CA ILE A 80 27.38 0.43 22.37
C ILE A 80 27.19 -0.37 21.07
N ASN A 81 27.80 -1.55 21.00
CA ASN A 81 27.74 -2.47 19.84
C ASN A 81 26.66 -3.56 19.95
N ARG A 82 26.00 -3.67 21.11
CA ARG A 82 24.90 -4.60 21.37
C ARG A 82 23.67 -3.80 21.79
N ILE A 83 22.63 -3.83 20.97
CA ILE A 83 21.36 -3.17 21.24
C ILE A 83 20.44 -4.16 21.95
N ASP A 84 19.89 -3.75 23.08
CA ASP A 84 18.86 -4.49 23.81
C ASP A 84 17.74 -3.55 24.27
N GLY A 85 16.74 -4.11 24.96
CA GLY A 85 15.62 -3.33 25.48
C GLY A 85 15.99 -2.30 26.56
N THR A 86 17.24 -2.24 27.01
CA THR A 86 17.73 -1.24 27.99
C THR A 86 18.62 -0.18 27.36
N THR A 87 19.08 -0.41 26.13
CA THR A 87 20.01 0.48 25.41
C THR A 87 19.30 1.77 24.97
N ALA A 88 19.61 2.88 25.63
CA ALA A 88 19.06 4.18 25.26
C ALA A 88 19.49 4.57 23.83
N LYS A 89 18.54 5.10 23.05
CA LYS A 89 18.72 5.54 21.65
C LYS A 89 19.34 4.46 20.75
N GLY A 90 19.03 3.19 21.03
CA GLY A 90 19.58 2.02 20.35
C GLY A 90 19.04 1.77 18.94
N GLY A 91 18.21 2.65 18.39
CA GLY A 91 17.58 2.40 17.09
C GLY A 91 16.17 1.84 17.23
N ILE A 92 16.05 0.53 17.44
CA ILE A 92 14.74 -0.11 17.56
C ILE A 92 14.18 0.11 18.97
N VAL A 93 12.93 0.58 19.04
CA VAL A 93 12.27 0.87 20.31
C VAL A 93 11.53 -0.38 20.80
N LEU A 94 12.08 -1.06 21.81
CA LEU A 94 11.53 -2.27 22.42
C LEU A 94 10.87 -1.98 23.78
N THR A 95 11.44 -1.02 24.53
CA THR A 95 10.94 -0.56 25.83
C THR A 95 11.08 0.96 25.96
N GLY A 96 10.47 1.56 26.99
CA GLY A 96 10.66 2.98 27.31
C GLY A 96 12.12 3.38 27.60
N SER A 97 12.96 2.43 28.04
CA SER A 97 14.39 2.69 28.26
C SER A 97 15.12 3.01 26.95
N ASN A 98 14.67 2.47 25.81
CA ASN A 98 15.24 2.81 24.51
C ASN A 98 14.98 4.29 24.15
N LEU A 99 13.88 4.85 24.61
CA LEU A 99 13.55 6.27 24.43
C LEU A 99 14.24 7.19 25.44
N GLY A 100 15.03 6.64 26.37
CA GLY A 100 15.64 7.41 27.46
C GLY A 100 14.64 7.80 28.57
N VAL A 101 13.48 7.16 28.62
CA VAL A 101 12.45 7.39 29.64
C VAL A 101 12.66 6.41 30.80
N ALA A 102 12.83 6.94 32.02
CA ALA A 102 13.12 6.14 33.21
C ALA A 102 11.87 5.52 33.87
N THR A 103 10.67 5.72 33.32
CA THR A 103 9.44 5.19 33.91
C THR A 103 9.21 3.73 33.50
N THR A 104 9.10 2.85 34.50
CA THR A 104 8.70 1.45 34.32
C THR A 104 7.43 1.19 35.14
N PRO A 105 6.32 0.74 34.54
CA PRO A 105 6.12 0.50 33.10
C PRO A 105 5.99 1.81 32.30
N TYR A 106 6.49 1.78 31.07
CA TYR A 106 6.34 2.90 30.13
C TYR A 106 4.87 3.05 29.74
N THR A 107 4.30 4.22 29.98
CA THR A 107 2.86 4.46 29.83
C THR A 107 2.42 4.74 28.40
N ASP A 108 3.32 5.28 27.56
CA ASP A 108 3.02 5.61 26.16
C ASP A 108 3.45 4.50 25.20
N THR A 109 2.77 3.36 25.29
CA THR A 109 3.17 2.17 24.53
C THR A 109 2.96 2.24 23.03
N GLY A 110 2.43 3.35 22.52
CA GLY A 110 2.24 3.60 21.09
C GLY A 110 3.54 3.75 20.30
N TYR A 111 4.70 3.79 20.96
CA TYR A 111 6.03 3.86 20.33
C TYR A 111 6.84 2.56 20.41
N LEU A 112 6.23 1.46 20.85
CA LEU A 112 6.96 0.19 21.01
C LEU A 112 6.81 -0.68 19.75
N THR A 113 7.90 -1.36 19.37
CA THR A 113 7.92 -2.36 18.30
C THR A 113 7.27 -3.64 18.78
N ARG A 114 6.18 -4.08 18.13
CA ARG A 114 5.34 -5.21 18.58
C ARG A 114 4.59 -5.86 17.43
N ARG A 115 4.13 -7.09 17.66
CA ARG A 115 3.23 -7.82 16.75
C ARG A 115 1.77 -7.58 17.13
N ALA A 116 0.87 -7.61 16.15
CA ALA A 116 -0.56 -7.69 16.36
C ALA A 116 -0.90 -8.92 17.22
N GLY A 117 -1.61 -8.69 18.34
CA GLY A 117 -2.06 -9.76 19.24
C GLY A 117 -1.08 -10.13 20.37
N ASP A 118 0.04 -9.41 20.51
CA ASP A 118 0.88 -9.53 21.70
C ASP A 118 0.08 -9.21 22.98
N PRO A 119 0.26 -9.96 24.09
CA PRO A 119 -0.55 -9.78 25.29
C PRO A 119 -0.34 -8.39 25.92
N THR A 120 -1.41 -7.81 26.46
CA THR A 120 -1.42 -6.52 27.20
C THR A 120 -0.64 -6.55 28.53
N SER A 121 -0.08 -7.70 28.89
CA SER A 121 0.58 -7.95 30.17
C SER A 121 2.07 -8.24 30.00
N GLY A 122 2.92 -7.36 30.54
CA GLY A 122 4.37 -7.50 30.66
C GLY A 122 4.99 -6.19 31.17
N THR A 123 6.26 -6.21 31.59
CA THR A 123 7.01 -5.03 32.10
C THR A 123 6.94 -3.80 31.16
N ASN A 124 6.63 -4.03 29.89
CA ASN A 124 6.54 -3.03 28.84
C ASN A 124 5.10 -2.59 28.48
N GLY A 125 4.07 -3.08 29.19
CA GLY A 125 2.75 -2.42 29.35
C GLY A 125 1.90 -2.09 28.12
N TRP A 126 1.72 -2.97 27.14
CA TRP A 126 0.81 -2.68 26.00
C TRP A 126 -0.62 -2.42 26.48
N THR A 127 -1.10 -1.18 26.36
CA THR A 127 -2.52 -0.85 26.46
C THR A 127 -2.99 -0.60 25.05
N GLY A 128 -3.44 -1.67 24.40
CA GLY A 128 -3.77 -1.69 22.98
C GLY A 128 -4.56 -0.47 22.53
N ILE A 129 -3.91 0.31 21.67
CA ILE A 129 -4.44 1.04 20.52
C ILE A 129 -3.17 1.26 19.68
N SER A 130 -2.93 0.40 18.70
CA SER A 130 -2.31 0.90 17.47
C SER A 130 -3.16 2.13 17.10
N ASN A 131 -2.59 3.28 16.75
CA ASN A 131 -3.42 4.45 16.37
C ASN A 131 -4.30 4.19 15.11
N THR A 132 -4.30 2.96 14.64
CA THR A 132 -5.18 2.32 13.68
C THR A 132 -6.17 1.42 14.42
N THR A 133 -7.46 1.53 14.13
CA THR A 133 -8.51 0.62 14.65
C THR A 133 -8.42 -0.82 14.13
N VAL A 134 -7.36 -1.13 13.39
CA VAL A 134 -7.06 -2.43 12.77
C VAL A 134 -5.82 -3.03 13.44
N PRO A 135 -5.85 -4.30 13.87
CA PRO A 135 -4.67 -5.00 14.36
C PRO A 135 -3.60 -5.07 13.26
N SER A 136 -2.43 -4.47 13.50
CA SER A 136 -1.29 -4.49 12.59
C SER A 136 0.02 -4.62 13.37
N ASP A 137 1.04 -5.20 12.74
CA ASP A 137 2.38 -5.27 13.31
C ASP A 137 3.01 -3.87 13.26
N GLN A 138 3.65 -3.43 14.34
CA GLN A 138 4.28 -2.13 14.43
C GLN A 138 5.79 -2.29 14.61
N LEU A 139 6.56 -1.67 13.70
CA LEU A 139 8.00 -1.49 13.83
C LEU A 139 8.29 -0.02 14.14
N THR A 140 8.95 0.27 15.27
CA THR A 140 9.32 1.64 15.63
C THR A 140 10.82 1.82 15.60
N ILE A 141 11.28 2.73 14.76
CA ILE A 141 12.68 3.08 14.56
C ILE A 141 12.92 4.49 15.10
N GLN A 142 13.90 4.63 15.96
CA GLN A 142 14.42 5.86 16.49
C GLN A 142 15.81 6.12 15.90
N TYR A 143 16.11 7.36 15.57
CA TYR A 143 17.46 7.76 15.22
C TYR A 143 17.72 9.20 15.67
N THR A 144 19.00 9.53 15.86
CA THR A 144 19.44 10.90 16.13
C THR A 144 20.13 11.42 14.88
N ASN A 145 19.78 12.64 14.45
CA ASN A 145 20.48 13.25 13.33
C ASN A 145 21.88 13.70 13.79
N ILE A 146 22.90 12.92 13.44
CA ILE A 146 24.31 13.29 13.63
C ILE A 146 25.04 13.58 12.32
N THR A 147 24.33 13.71 11.20
CA THR A 147 24.92 13.78 9.85
C THR A 147 25.47 15.16 9.50
N GLY A 148 25.37 16.14 10.42
CA GLY A 148 25.91 17.49 10.26
C GLY A 148 25.04 18.43 9.42
N SER A 149 23.90 17.97 8.92
CA SER A 149 22.89 18.77 8.21
C SER A 149 21.48 18.24 8.50
N PRO A 150 20.44 19.10 8.44
CA PRO A 150 19.06 18.67 8.60
C PRO A 150 18.61 17.79 7.44
N PHE A 151 17.75 16.82 7.71
CA PHE A 151 17.10 16.00 6.68
C PHE A 151 15.62 15.76 7.02
N SER A 152 14.83 15.42 6.01
CA SER A 152 13.40 15.18 6.20
C SER A 152 13.10 13.80 6.79
N ASP A 153 12.16 13.75 7.73
CA ASP A 153 11.53 12.51 8.18
C ASP A 153 10.56 11.94 7.12
N CYS A 154 9.90 10.81 7.43
CA CYS A 154 8.95 10.21 6.48
C CYS A 154 7.62 10.98 6.31
N GLU A 155 7.35 12.01 7.12
CA GLU A 155 6.23 12.95 6.95
C GLU A 155 6.64 14.26 6.25
N GLY A 156 7.93 14.41 5.90
CA GLY A 156 8.47 15.59 5.24
C GLY A 156 8.88 16.71 6.22
N SER A 157 8.78 16.50 7.52
CA SER A 157 9.25 17.46 8.52
C SER A 157 10.77 17.43 8.65
N ALA A 158 11.38 18.59 8.84
CA ALA A 158 12.82 18.69 9.03
C ALA A 158 13.23 18.14 10.41
N VAL A 159 14.20 17.23 10.42
CA VAL A 159 14.91 16.76 11.62
C VAL A 159 16.21 17.53 11.69
N GLU A 160 16.32 18.47 12.64
CA GLU A 160 17.51 19.30 12.81
C GLU A 160 18.70 18.48 13.34
N VAL A 161 19.90 19.06 13.30
CA VAL A 161 21.09 18.39 13.84
C VAL A 161 20.94 18.21 15.35
N ASN A 162 21.19 16.98 15.82
CA ASN A 162 20.98 16.47 17.18
C ASN A 162 19.52 16.21 17.58
N ASP A 163 18.54 16.49 16.71
CA ASP A 163 17.16 16.09 16.97
C ASP A 163 17.01 14.56 16.91
N ILE A 164 16.05 14.07 17.70
CA ILE A 164 15.65 12.68 17.73
C ILE A 164 14.32 12.56 16.99
N ALA A 165 14.29 11.69 15.98
CA ALA A 165 13.06 11.33 15.31
C ALA A 165 12.69 9.89 15.66
N ILE A 166 11.39 9.65 15.84
CA ILE A 166 10.81 8.33 16.07
C ILE A 166 9.78 8.07 14.98
N GLU A 167 10.07 7.11 14.13
CA GLU A 167 9.21 6.72 13.01
C GLU A 167 8.55 5.38 13.32
N ARG A 168 7.23 5.31 13.15
CA ARG A 168 6.41 4.11 13.35
C ARG A 168 5.97 3.59 12.00
N TYR A 169 6.25 2.33 11.73
CA TYR A 169 5.86 1.62 10.54
C TYR A 169 4.81 0.58 10.91
N PHE A 170 3.65 0.65 10.25
CA PHE A 170 2.60 -0.36 10.35
C PHE A 170 2.77 -1.32 9.18
N CYS A 171 3.05 -2.58 9.52
CA CYS A 171 3.24 -3.66 8.58
C CYS A 171 1.96 -4.50 8.52
N ASP A 172 1.08 -4.19 7.57
CA ASP A 172 -0.04 -5.04 7.21
C ASP A 172 0.19 -5.74 5.86
N LEU A 173 -0.43 -6.91 5.68
CA LEU A 173 -0.32 -7.74 4.48
C LEU A 173 -0.70 -7.01 3.17
N LEU A 174 -1.34 -5.84 3.26
CA LEU A 174 -1.87 -5.09 2.12
C LEU A 174 -1.26 -3.70 1.93
N ARG A 175 -0.71 -3.06 2.97
CA ARG A 175 -0.11 -1.70 2.90
C ARG A 175 0.89 -1.49 4.03
N MET A 176 2.03 -0.86 3.72
CA MET A 176 2.95 -0.31 4.71
C MET A 176 2.68 1.20 4.87
N ILE A 177 2.26 1.61 6.06
CA ILE A 177 2.00 3.02 6.39
C ILE A 177 3.03 3.46 7.43
N ALA A 178 3.70 4.58 7.18
CA ALA A 178 4.63 5.18 8.13
C ALA A 178 4.02 6.44 8.75
N VAL A 179 4.16 6.59 10.06
CA VAL A 179 3.70 7.75 10.84
C VAL A 179 4.85 8.22 11.73
N VAL A 180 5.15 9.51 11.72
CA VAL A 180 6.27 10.07 12.51
C VAL A 180 5.76 10.67 13.81
N ALA A 181 6.54 10.54 14.87
CA ALA A 181 6.55 11.48 15.97
C ALA A 181 7.95 12.07 16.10
N LEU A 182 8.03 13.39 15.93
CA LEU A 182 9.28 14.12 16.07
C LEU A 182 9.41 14.54 17.55
N LEU A 183 10.39 13.98 18.25
CA LEU A 183 10.68 14.31 19.64
C LEU A 183 11.81 15.35 19.63
N LYS A 184 11.43 16.62 19.49
CA LYS A 184 12.36 17.75 19.64
C LYS A 184 12.86 17.78 21.08
N THR A 185 14.17 17.72 21.25
CA THR A 185 14.83 17.94 22.55
C THR A 185 15.11 19.41 22.78
#